data_AF-A0A950TDH2-F1
#
_entry.id   AF-A0A950TDH2-F1
#
_cell.length_a   1.000
_cell.length_b   1.000
_cell.length_c   1.000
_cell.angle_alpha   90.00
_cell.angle_beta   90.00
_cell.angle_gamma   90.00
#
_symmetry.space_group_name_H-M   'P 1'
#
loop_
_entity.id
_entity.type
_entity.pdbx_description
1 polymer ?
#
loop_
_entity_poly.entity_id
_entity_poly.type
_entity_poly.pdbx_seq_one_letter_code
_entity_poly.pdbx_strand_id
1 'polypeptide(L)'
;VQVGALQMKPRVCYTRPATESTATDGFVEVSEVTLQGDVKRIFSGWMFAASPGLHAVEHPIYDVWLTGCKGGSTVVADTGAPGPTQATGSSGTGKPAAGQQRAAAPPGTAPAGATAAAPAAPTRQAPARQPTAPQAQPAPDSLQPLPPPPGSTPVQWPPRR
;
A
#
# COMPACT_ATOMS: atom_id res chain seq x y z
N VAL A 1 0.80 13.68 1.96
CA VAL A 1 2.27 13.47 2.01
C VAL A 1 2.77 13.26 0.59
N GLN A 2 3.98 13.70 0.26
CA GLN A 2 4.56 13.57 -1.09
C GLN A 2 5.92 12.88 -1.01
N VAL A 3 6.19 11.98 -1.95
CA VAL A 3 7.46 11.26 -2.11
C VAL A 3 7.79 11.24 -3.61
N GLY A 4 8.85 11.95 -4.00
CA GLY A 4 9.18 12.15 -5.42
C GLY A 4 8.00 12.77 -6.20
N ALA A 5 7.63 12.12 -7.29
CA ALA A 5 6.47 12.48 -8.12
C ALA A 5 5.12 12.07 -7.52
N LEU A 6 5.07 11.18 -6.52
CA LEU A 6 3.81 10.68 -5.97
C LEU A 6 3.31 11.51 -4.78
N GLN A 7 2.08 12.03 -4.90
CA GLN A 7 1.32 12.61 -3.80
C GLN A 7 0.28 11.61 -3.29
N MET A 8 0.43 11.18 -2.04
CA MET A 8 -0.54 10.32 -1.34
C MET A 8 -1.33 11.11 -0.30
N LYS A 9 -2.65 10.94 -0.35
CA LYS A 9 -3.64 11.62 0.49
C LYS A 9 -4.60 10.59 1.10
N PRO A 10 -4.31 10.08 2.30
CA PRO A 10 -5.29 9.30 3.05
C PRO A 10 -6.50 10.19 3.39
N ARG A 11 -7.71 9.65 3.22
CA ARG A 11 -8.97 10.33 3.55
C ARG A 11 -9.60 9.74 4.81
N VAL A 12 -9.50 8.42 4.95
CA VAL A 12 -10.03 7.62 6.05
C VAL A 12 -9.01 6.54 6.37
N CYS A 13 -8.85 6.19 7.64
CA CYS A 13 -7.98 5.11 8.08
C CYS A 13 -8.59 4.48 9.34
N TYR A 14 -8.84 3.18 9.32
CA TYR A 14 -9.40 2.41 10.42
C TYR A 14 -8.44 1.29 10.82
N THR A 15 -8.27 1.11 12.13
CA THR A 15 -7.44 0.05 12.73
C THR A 15 -8.24 -0.61 13.83
N ARG A 16 -8.34 -1.95 13.81
CA ARG A 16 -8.97 -2.73 14.89
C ARG A 16 -8.16 -2.61 16.20
N PRO A 17 -8.81 -2.70 17.37
CA PRO A 17 -8.10 -2.74 18.65
C PRO A 17 -7.18 -3.98 18.73
N ALA A 18 -6.09 -3.86 19.50
CA ALA A 18 -5.07 -4.92 19.65
C ALA A 18 -5.57 -6.22 20.32
N THR A 19 -6.83 -6.28 20.78
CA THR A 19 -7.49 -7.47 21.32
C THR A 19 -8.07 -8.39 20.24
N GLU A 20 -8.14 -7.93 18.99
CA GLU A 20 -8.64 -8.69 17.84
C GLU A 20 -7.53 -8.92 16.80
N SER A 21 -7.85 -9.62 15.71
CA SER A 21 -6.94 -9.76 14.58
C SER A 21 -6.55 -8.38 14.04
N THR A 22 -5.26 -8.17 13.75
CA THR A 22 -4.73 -6.89 13.26
C THR A 22 -5.17 -6.65 11.81
N ALA A 23 -6.38 -6.11 11.65
CA ALA A 23 -6.86 -5.53 10.40
C ALA A 23 -6.70 -4.01 10.45
N THR A 24 -6.20 -3.45 9.35
CA THR A 24 -6.18 -2.02 9.11
C THR A 24 -6.47 -1.76 7.66
N ASP A 25 -7.44 -0.90 7.42
CA ASP A 25 -7.95 -0.51 6.11
C ASP A 25 -8.01 1.01 6.01
N GLY A 26 -7.92 1.53 4.80
CA GLY A 26 -7.92 2.97 4.60
C GLY A 26 -8.24 3.36 3.16
N PHE A 27 -9.01 4.43 3.02
CA PHE A 27 -9.27 5.03 1.72
C PHE A 27 -8.17 6.02 1.38
N VAL A 28 -7.40 5.72 0.32
CA VAL A 28 -6.24 6.49 -0.10
C VAL A 28 -6.42 6.99 -1.52
N GLU A 29 -6.19 8.29 -1.72
CA GLU A 29 -6.04 8.90 -3.03
C GLU A 29 -4.54 9.00 -3.34
N VAL A 30 -4.08 8.43 -4.47
CA VAL A 30 -2.71 8.59 -4.96
C VAL A 30 -2.75 9.32 -6.30
N SER A 31 -1.97 10.39 -6.39
CA SER A 31 -1.76 11.15 -7.61
C SER A 31 -0.28 11.17 -7.98
N GLU A 32 -0.01 11.20 -9.27
CA GLU A 32 1.31 11.48 -9.83
C GLU A 32 1.37 12.96 -10.25
N VAL A 33 2.49 13.62 -9.99
CA VAL A 33 2.83 14.96 -10.46
C VAL A 33 3.78 14.81 -11.63
N THR A 34 3.34 15.22 -12.82
CA THR A 34 4.16 15.12 -14.03
C THR A 34 5.31 16.13 -14.01
N LEU A 35 6.28 15.97 -14.92
CA LEU A 35 7.37 16.94 -15.12
C LEU A 35 6.85 18.33 -15.55
N GLN A 36 5.64 18.38 -16.12
CA GLN A 36 4.94 19.59 -16.53
C GLN A 36 4.19 20.26 -15.35
N GLY A 37 4.11 19.60 -14.19
CA GLY A 37 3.40 20.07 -12.99
C GLY A 37 1.93 19.64 -12.90
N ASP A 38 1.43 18.85 -13.85
CA ASP A 38 0.05 18.36 -13.84
C ASP A 38 -0.13 17.28 -12.77
N VAL A 39 -1.22 17.35 -12.00
CA VAL A 39 -1.55 16.38 -10.95
C VAL A 39 -2.60 15.39 -11.46
N LYS A 40 -2.16 14.21 -11.87
CA LYS A 40 -3.04 13.13 -12.35
C LYS A 40 -3.34 12.15 -11.22
N ARG A 41 -4.62 11.92 -10.91
CA ARG A 41 -5.03 10.82 -10.02
C ARG A 41 -4.71 9.48 -10.69
N ILE A 42 -3.86 8.66 -10.07
CA ILE A 42 -3.53 7.31 -10.56
C ILE A 42 -4.29 6.22 -9.80
N PHE A 43 -4.66 6.47 -8.54
CA PHE A 43 -5.45 5.54 -7.73
C PHE A 43 -6.41 6.26 -6.78
N SER A 44 -7.56 5.66 -6.53
CA SER A 44 -8.54 6.13 -5.56
C SER A 44 -9.36 4.95 -5.07
N GLY A 45 -9.06 4.43 -3.88
CA GLY A 45 -9.70 3.22 -3.39
C GLY A 45 -9.30 2.84 -1.97
N TRP A 46 -9.84 1.70 -1.52
CA TRP A 46 -9.51 1.09 -0.24
C TRP A 46 -8.24 0.24 -0.36
N MET A 47 -7.31 0.43 0.58
CA MET A 47 -6.12 -0.39 0.77
C MET A 47 -6.23 -1.18 2.06
N PHE A 48 -5.69 -2.41 2.09
CA PHE A 48 -5.70 -3.30 3.24
C PHE A 48 -4.26 -3.61 3.67
N ALA A 49 -3.88 -3.25 4.90
CA ALA A 49 -2.51 -3.43 5.40
C ALA A 49 -2.12 -4.91 5.53
N ALA A 50 -3.08 -5.79 5.80
CA ALA A 50 -2.87 -7.23 5.89
C ALA A 50 -2.77 -7.94 4.52
N SER A 51 -3.16 -7.26 3.42
CA SER A 51 -3.18 -7.84 2.07
C SER A 51 -2.76 -6.83 1.00
N PRO A 52 -1.47 -6.40 0.96
CA PRO A 52 -0.99 -5.44 -0.05
C PRO A 52 -1.31 -5.86 -1.49
N GLY A 53 -1.11 -7.13 -1.84
CA GLY A 53 -1.33 -7.65 -3.19
C GLY A 53 -2.77 -7.63 -3.72
N LEU A 54 -3.77 -7.21 -2.93
CA LEU A 54 -5.15 -7.08 -3.39
C LEU A 54 -5.45 -5.68 -3.95
N HIS A 55 -4.92 -4.62 -3.31
CA HIS A 55 -5.24 -3.22 -3.63
C HIS A 55 -4.09 -2.21 -3.37
N ALA A 56 -2.83 -2.64 -3.38
CA ALA A 56 -1.68 -1.72 -3.41
C ALA A 56 -1.59 -0.98 -4.76
N VAL A 57 -0.81 0.10 -4.79
CA VAL A 57 -0.45 0.81 -6.02
C VAL A 57 1.00 0.48 -6.36
N GLU A 58 1.17 -0.30 -7.42
CA GLU A 58 2.44 -0.58 -8.05
C GLU A 58 2.73 0.53 -9.07
N HIS A 59 3.80 1.31 -8.87
CA HIS A 59 4.28 2.32 -9.81
C HIS A 59 5.70 1.95 -10.27
N PRO A 60 6.14 2.24 -11.51
CA PRO A 60 7.43 1.75 -12.05
C PRO A 60 8.73 2.07 -11.28
N ILE A 61 8.64 2.82 -10.17
CA ILE A 61 9.76 3.22 -9.29
C ILE A 61 9.38 3.02 -7.79
N TYR A 62 8.10 2.91 -7.46
CA TYR A 62 7.60 3.00 -6.08
C TYR A 62 6.38 2.12 -5.87
N ASP A 63 6.35 1.41 -4.76
CA ASP A 63 5.20 0.61 -4.36
C ASP A 63 4.53 1.30 -3.15
N VAL A 64 3.21 1.46 -3.20
CA VAL A 64 2.44 2.16 -2.16
C VAL A 64 1.40 1.22 -1.57
N TRP A 65 1.65 0.79 -0.34
CA TRP A 65 0.76 -0.04 0.48
C TRP A 65 0.49 0.61 1.84
N LEU A 66 -0.63 0.23 2.45
CA LEU A 66 -0.99 0.67 3.80
C LEU A 66 -0.20 -0.16 4.83
N THR A 67 0.34 0.48 5.87
CA THR A 67 1.08 -0.19 6.96
C THR A 67 0.40 -0.06 8.32
N GLY A 68 -0.31 1.04 8.56
CA GLY A 68 -0.99 1.31 9.82
C GLY A 68 -1.54 2.73 9.85
N CYS A 69 -2.55 2.99 10.69
CA CYS A 69 -3.03 4.34 10.94
C CYS A 69 -2.14 5.07 11.97
N LYS A 70 -1.84 6.35 11.73
CA LYS A 70 -1.02 7.16 12.62
C LYS A 70 -1.62 8.56 12.78
N GLY A 71 -2.00 8.89 14.02
CA GLY A 71 -2.68 10.14 14.37
C GLY A 71 -4.19 10.03 14.19
N GLY A 72 -4.93 10.29 15.27
CA GLY A 72 -6.38 10.08 15.37
C GLY A 72 -6.71 9.08 16.48
N SER A 73 -7.34 9.55 17.55
CA SER A 73 -7.60 8.76 18.77
C SER A 73 -9.00 8.13 18.83
N THR A 74 -9.78 8.22 17.74
CA THR A 74 -11.12 7.66 17.63
C THR A 74 -11.05 6.21 17.13
N VAL A 75 -10.87 5.27 18.05
CA VAL A 75 -11.08 3.84 17.78
C VAL A 75 -12.58 3.63 17.55
N VAL A 76 -12.99 3.51 16.28
CA VAL A 76 -14.36 3.12 15.93
C VAL A 76 -14.47 1.63 16.18
N ALA A 77 -15.10 1.27 17.31
CA ALA A 77 -15.49 -0.12 17.56
C ALA A 77 -16.58 -0.50 16.57
N ASP A 78 -16.32 -1.55 15.79
CA ASP A 78 -17.27 -2.10 14.82
C ASP A 78 -18.49 -2.65 15.55
N THR A 79 -19.63 -1.98 15.39
CA THR A 79 -20.92 -2.45 15.87
C THR A 79 -21.59 -3.16 14.71
N GLY A 80 -21.71 -4.49 14.82
CA GLY A 80 -22.21 -5.36 13.76
C GLY A 80 -23.53 -4.85 13.14
N ALA A 81 -23.57 -4.88 11.80
CA ALA A 81 -24.63 -4.28 10.98
C ALA A 81 -26.05 -4.80 11.33
N PRO A 82 -27.09 -4.00 11.05
CA PRO A 82 -27.63 -4.06 9.68
C PRO A 82 -28.08 -2.72 9.06
N GLY A 83 -27.91 -2.62 7.74
CA GLY A 83 -28.81 -1.85 6.86
C GLY A 83 -28.42 -0.38 6.58
N PRO A 84 -28.49 0.08 5.31
CA PRO A 84 -28.33 1.49 4.97
C PRO A 84 -29.64 2.26 5.17
N THR A 85 -29.59 3.40 5.87
CA THR A 85 -30.65 4.41 5.78
C THR A 85 -30.05 5.81 5.70
N GLN A 86 -29.99 6.27 4.46
CA GLN A 86 -30.22 7.64 3.97
C GLN A 86 -29.44 8.83 4.58
N ALA A 87 -29.01 9.69 3.67
CA ALA A 87 -28.39 10.96 4.00
C ALA A 87 -29.37 11.92 4.69
N THR A 88 -28.83 12.82 5.51
CA THR A 88 -29.44 14.14 5.71
C THR A 88 -28.31 15.16 5.79
N GLY A 89 -28.24 16.05 4.80
CA GLY A 89 -27.33 17.19 4.88
C GLY A 89 -27.89 18.24 5.85
N SER A 90 -27.01 19.05 6.42
CA SER A 90 -27.40 20.39 6.87
C SER A 90 -26.24 21.36 6.69
N SER A 91 -26.46 22.32 5.81
CA SER A 91 -25.63 23.50 5.60
C SER A 91 -25.61 24.33 6.89
N GLY A 92 -24.42 24.75 7.32
CA GLY A 92 -24.21 25.67 8.46
C GLY A 92 -23.33 26.84 8.06
N THR A 93 -23.92 27.85 7.40
CA THR A 93 -23.21 29.07 6.99
C THR A 93 -22.87 29.92 8.22
N GLY A 94 -21.59 30.28 8.41
CA GLY A 94 -21.16 31.09 9.56
C GLY A 94 -19.79 31.76 9.41
N LYS A 95 -19.77 32.99 8.87
CA LYS A 95 -18.66 33.96 8.86
C LYS A 95 -19.30 35.35 8.65
N PRO A 96 -18.84 36.48 9.25
CA PRO A 96 -17.51 36.73 9.83
C PRO A 96 -17.48 37.23 11.28
N ALA A 97 -16.30 37.15 11.89
CA ALA A 97 -15.85 38.12 12.89
C ALA A 97 -14.37 38.44 12.61
N ALA A 98 -14.01 39.71 12.55
CA ALA A 98 -12.64 40.16 12.37
C ALA A 98 -11.94 40.32 13.73
N GLY A 99 -10.67 39.90 13.81
CA GLY A 99 -9.83 40.07 14.98
C GLY A 99 -8.37 40.10 14.53
N GLN A 100 -7.68 41.22 14.77
CA GLN A 100 -6.35 41.48 14.27
C GLN A 100 -5.29 40.94 15.23
N GLN A 101 -4.19 40.39 14.70
CA GLN A 101 -2.84 40.61 15.23
C GLN A 101 -1.80 40.24 14.16
N ARG A 102 -0.72 41.04 14.07
CA ARG A 102 0.29 41.03 13.01
C ARG A 102 1.68 41.19 13.64
N ALA A 103 2.71 40.65 12.97
CA ALA A 103 4.15 40.77 13.26
C ALA A 103 4.63 39.98 14.51
N ALA A 104 5.86 39.46 14.57
CA ALA A 104 6.91 39.27 13.55
C ALA A 104 7.91 38.16 14.00
N ALA A 105 8.88 37.81 13.16
CA ALA A 105 10.01 36.91 13.44
C ALA A 105 11.21 37.29 12.51
N PRO A 106 12.43 36.73 12.68
CA PRO A 106 13.09 36.09 13.83
C PRO A 106 14.21 37.07 14.33
N PRO A 107 15.50 36.74 14.69
CA PRO A 107 16.19 35.49 15.03
C PRO A 107 17.06 35.54 16.34
N GLY A 108 17.81 34.46 16.60
CA GLY A 108 18.72 34.27 17.74
C GLY A 108 18.05 33.50 18.90
N THR A 109 18.67 32.54 19.59
CA THR A 109 20.08 32.14 19.66
C THR A 109 20.18 30.64 20.01
N ALA A 110 21.22 29.93 19.54
CA ALA A 110 21.51 28.56 20.00
C ALA A 110 22.20 28.56 21.39
N PRO A 111 22.22 27.41 22.08
CA PRO A 111 23.55 26.87 22.40
C PRO A 111 23.70 25.37 22.13
N ALA A 112 24.95 24.92 22.23
CA ALA A 112 25.42 23.59 21.87
C ALA A 112 25.16 22.50 22.93
N GLY A 113 25.26 21.25 22.48
CA GLY A 113 26.08 20.26 23.19
C GLY A 113 25.38 19.32 24.17
N ALA A 114 24.88 18.20 23.66
CA ALA A 114 24.73 16.97 24.44
C ALA A 114 24.91 15.73 23.54
N THR A 115 26.16 15.38 23.23
CA THR A 115 26.50 14.09 22.63
C THR A 115 26.27 12.96 23.62
N ALA A 116 25.25 12.14 23.39
CA ALA A 116 25.05 10.87 24.08
C ALA A 116 25.11 9.73 23.07
N ALA A 117 26.33 9.26 22.77
CA ALA A 117 26.53 8.05 21.99
C ALA A 117 26.15 6.84 22.86
N ALA A 118 24.96 6.26 22.62
CA ALA A 118 24.60 4.96 23.19
C ALA A 118 25.43 3.86 22.51
N PRO A 119 25.98 2.89 23.25
CA PRO A 119 26.89 1.88 22.70
C PRO A 119 26.17 0.95 21.72
N ALA A 120 26.89 0.56 20.67
CA ALA A 120 26.41 -0.43 19.71
C ALA A 120 26.06 -1.75 20.42
N ALA A 121 24.82 -2.22 20.23
CA ALA A 121 24.43 -3.55 20.68
C ALA A 121 25.33 -4.61 20.00
N PRO A 122 25.75 -5.67 20.71
CA PRO A 122 26.56 -6.71 20.10
C PRO A 122 25.76 -7.43 19.02
N THR A 123 26.20 -7.27 17.76
CA THR A 123 25.68 -8.02 16.62
C THR A 123 25.82 -9.51 16.90
N ARG A 124 24.73 -10.17 17.30
CA ARG A 124 24.69 -11.63 17.32
C ARG A 124 24.88 -12.09 15.87
N GLN A 125 26.07 -12.60 15.57
CA GLN A 125 26.36 -13.23 14.30
C GLN A 125 25.37 -14.40 14.14
N ALA A 126 24.39 -14.23 13.25
CA ALA A 126 23.61 -15.37 12.79
C ALA A 126 24.60 -16.34 12.14
N PRO A 127 24.55 -17.66 12.44
CA PRO A 127 25.39 -18.62 11.76
C PRO A 127 25.14 -18.49 10.26
N ALA A 128 26.22 -18.44 9.47
CA ALA A 128 26.11 -18.37 8.03
C ALA A 128 25.23 -19.51 7.54
N ARG A 129 24.03 -19.18 7.04
CA ARG A 129 23.22 -20.15 6.31
C ARG A 129 24.04 -20.54 5.09
N GLN A 130 24.62 -21.74 5.14
CA GLN A 130 25.21 -22.34 3.96
C GLN A 130 24.18 -22.26 2.83
N PRO A 131 24.55 -21.82 1.62
CA PRO A 131 23.69 -22.00 0.48
C PRO A 131 23.58 -23.50 0.25
N THR A 132 22.49 -24.10 0.75
CA THR A 132 22.10 -25.45 0.37
C THR A 132 21.93 -25.43 -1.14
N ALA A 133 22.87 -26.05 -1.85
CA ALA A 133 22.76 -26.22 -3.29
C ALA A 133 21.36 -26.79 -3.59
N PRO A 134 20.62 -26.24 -4.56
CA PRO A 134 19.33 -26.80 -4.93
C PRO A 134 19.56 -28.25 -5.34
N GLN A 135 19.00 -29.19 -4.58
CA GLN A 135 19.03 -30.59 -4.98
C GLN A 135 18.27 -30.67 -6.31
N ALA A 136 18.98 -31.08 -7.36
CA ALA A 136 18.39 -31.26 -8.67
C ALA A 136 17.27 -32.30 -8.54
N GLN A 137 16.02 -31.83 -8.64
CA GLN A 137 14.88 -32.72 -8.65
C GLN A 137 15.02 -33.64 -9.87
N PRO A 138 14.92 -34.98 -9.71
CA PRO A 138 14.89 -35.86 -10.88
C PRO A 138 13.70 -35.45 -11.75
N ALA A 139 13.94 -35.32 -13.06
CA ALA A 139 12.90 -34.96 -14.00
C ALA A 139 11.75 -36.00 -13.94
N PRO A 140 10.48 -35.57 -14.04
CA PRO A 140 9.37 -36.50 -14.13
C PRO A 140 9.44 -37.24 -15.48
N ASP A 141 9.93 -38.48 -15.45
CA ASP A 141 9.98 -39.40 -16.59
C ASP A 141 8.56 -39.90 -16.91
N SER A 142 7.72 -39.01 -17.43
CA SER A 142 6.30 -39.26 -17.73
C SER A 142 5.73 -38.26 -18.74
N LEU A 143 6.46 -37.96 -19.82
CA LEU A 143 5.83 -37.46 -21.05
C LEU A 143 5.18 -38.62 -21.81
N GLN A 144 4.11 -39.18 -21.23
CA GLN A 144 3.23 -40.08 -21.95
C GLN A 144 2.41 -39.27 -22.97
N PRO A 145 2.44 -39.61 -24.28
CA PRO A 145 1.61 -38.91 -25.26
C PRO A 145 0.13 -39.07 -24.93
N LEU A 146 -0.61 -37.96 -24.91
CA LEU A 146 -2.06 -37.99 -24.80
C LEU A 146 -2.67 -38.76 -26.00
N PRO A 147 -3.67 -39.61 -25.79
CA PRO A 147 -4.36 -40.27 -26.90
C PRO A 147 -5.06 -39.23 -27.79
N PRO A 148 -5.08 -39.42 -29.12
CA PRO A 148 -5.73 -38.49 -30.03
C PRO A 148 -7.25 -38.46 -29.79
N PRO A 149 -7.92 -37.30 -29.98
CA PRO A 149 -9.36 -37.21 -29.84
C PRO A 149 -10.07 -38.05 -30.93
N PRO A 150 -11.14 -38.79 -30.58
CA PRO A 150 -11.91 -39.58 -31.54
C PRO A 150 -12.55 -38.67 -32.60
N GLY A 151 -12.53 -39.11 -33.86
CA GLY A 151 -13.14 -38.38 -34.99
C GLY A 151 -12.16 -37.63 -35.91
N SER A 152 -10.86 -37.65 -35.61
CA SER A 152 -9.83 -37.04 -36.47
C SER A 152 -9.57 -37.89 -37.72
N THR A 153 -10.31 -37.69 -38.80
CA THR A 153 -9.99 -38.31 -40.10
C THR A 153 -8.75 -37.67 -40.73
N PRO A 154 -7.74 -38.44 -41.15
CA PRO A 154 -6.56 -37.87 -41.82
C PRO A 154 -6.95 -37.32 -43.20
N VAL A 155 -6.72 -36.02 -43.41
CA VAL A 155 -6.93 -35.37 -44.71
C VAL A 155 -5.88 -35.88 -45.69
N GLN A 156 -6.29 -36.79 -46.58
CA GLN A 156 -5.46 -37.28 -47.68
C GLN A 156 -5.26 -36.18 -48.75
N TRP A 157 -4.10 -35.52 -48.72
CA TRP A 157 -3.70 -34.63 -49.80
C TRP A 157 -3.22 -35.44 -51.02
N PRO A 158 -3.70 -35.13 -52.24
CA PRO A 158 -3.18 -35.78 -53.45
C PRO A 158 -1.72 -35.39 -53.69
N PRO A 159 -0.91 -36.27 -54.30
CA PRO A 159 0.48 -35.98 -54.62
C PRO A 159 0.57 -34.79 -55.59
N ARG A 160 1.44 -33.81 -55.27
CA ARG A 160 1.82 -32.78 -56.23
C ARG A 160 2.64 -33.44 -57.34
N ARG A 161 2.27 -33.18 -58.59
CA ARG A 161 3.08 -33.51 -59.78
C ARG A 161 4.26 -32.56 -59.91
#